data_AF-A0A0K1XH71-F1
#
_entry.id   AF-A0A0K1XH71-F1
#
_cell.length_a   1.000
_cell.length_b   1.000
_cell.length_c   1.000
_cell.angle_alpha   90.00
_cell.angle_beta   90.00
_cell.angle_gamma   90.00
#
_symmetry.space_group_name_H-M   'P 1'
#
loop_
_entity.id
_entity.type
_entity.pdbx_description
1 polymer ?
#
loop_
_entity_poly.entity_id
_entity_poly.type
_entity_poly.pdbx_seq_one_letter_code
_entity_poly.pdbx_strand_id
1 'polypeptide(L)'
;MADQLLFNPRTYDPAHFDPETRRLLRATVDWFEERGKGRLIEDYRTRAWLGDFLAFAAKENLFATFLTPSSAVGEGEPDKRWDTARIAALNEILGFYG
;
A
#
# COMPACT_ATOMS: atom_id res chain seq x y z
N MET A 1 24.09 -8.49 2.86
CA MET A 1 23.28 -8.61 4.09
C MET A 1 22.05 -9.41 3.70
N ALA A 2 21.66 -10.41 4.50
CA ALA A 2 20.44 -11.17 4.19
C ALA A 2 19.25 -10.20 4.23
N ASP A 3 18.40 -10.27 3.20
CA ASP A 3 17.16 -9.50 3.16
C ASP A 3 16.33 -9.84 4.40
N GLN A 4 15.82 -8.83 5.09
CA GLN A 4 15.20 -9.02 6.39
C GLN A 4 13.84 -9.67 6.17
N LEU A 5 13.65 -10.91 6.66
CA LEU A 5 12.45 -11.73 6.39
C LEU A 5 11.13 -11.05 6.81
N LEU A 6 11.18 -10.13 7.78
CA LEU A 6 10.02 -9.45 8.32
C LEU A 6 9.99 -8.01 7.83
N PHE A 7 8.80 -7.56 7.43
CA PHE A 7 8.52 -6.16 7.13
C PHE A 7 8.92 -5.23 8.29
N ASN A 8 9.69 -4.20 7.96
CA ASN A 8 10.09 -3.14 8.87
C ASN A 8 9.94 -1.79 8.17
N PRO A 9 8.96 -0.96 8.56
CA PRO A 9 8.67 0.30 7.85
C PRO A 9 9.84 1.29 7.89
N ARG A 10 10.70 1.23 8.92
CA ARG A 10 11.85 2.14 9.06
C ARG A 10 12.98 1.87 8.06
N THR A 11 13.02 0.67 7.49
CA THR A 11 14.06 0.26 6.53
C THR A 11 13.44 -0.28 5.25
N TYR A 12 12.15 0.00 5.01
CA TYR A 12 11.42 -0.56 3.90
C TYR A 12 11.88 0.06 2.57
N ASP A 13 12.46 -0.77 1.70
CA ASP A 13 12.88 -0.37 0.36
C ASP A 13 12.38 -1.37 -0.71
N PRO A 14 11.26 -1.08 -1.40
CA PRO A 14 10.71 -1.93 -2.45
C PRO A 14 11.46 -1.83 -3.79
N ALA A 15 12.79 -1.66 -3.79
CA ALA A 15 13.60 -1.35 -4.98
C ALA A 15 13.44 -2.32 -6.17
N HIS A 16 13.00 -3.55 -5.93
CA HIS A 16 12.75 -4.58 -6.93
C HIS A 16 11.47 -4.38 -7.76
N PHE A 17 10.60 -3.44 -7.37
CA PHE A 17 9.40 -3.09 -8.13
C PHE A 17 9.60 -1.89 -9.06
N ASP A 18 8.67 -1.71 -10.00
CA ASP A 18 8.62 -0.54 -10.89
C ASP A 18 8.44 0.79 -10.12
N PRO A 19 8.77 1.95 -10.72
CA PRO A 19 8.72 3.25 -10.06
C PRO A 19 7.38 3.57 -9.39
N GLU A 20 6.25 3.29 -10.05
CA GLU A 20 4.93 3.66 -9.53
C GLU A 20 4.54 2.79 -8.35
N THR A 21 4.81 1.48 -8.44
CA THR A 21 4.62 0.55 -7.32
C THR A 21 5.41 0.99 -6.09
N ARG A 22 6.70 1.33 -6.27
CA ARG A 22 7.55 1.80 -5.17
C ARG A 22 7.00 3.06 -4.52
N ARG A 23 6.54 4.01 -5.34
CA ARG A 23 5.93 5.26 -4.89
C ARG A 23 4.70 4.98 -4.03
N LEU A 24 3.78 4.16 -4.52
CA LEU A 24 2.52 3.84 -3.83
C LEU A 24 2.71 3.03 -2.55
N LEU A 25 3.60 2.03 -2.55
CA LEU A 25 3.90 1.26 -1.35
C LEU A 25 4.51 2.16 -0.26
N ARG A 26 5.46 3.03 -0.61
CA ARG A 26 6.01 4.00 0.35
C ARG A 26 4.98 5.02 0.82
N ALA A 27 4.17 5.59 -0.09
CA ALA A 27 3.11 6.51 0.28
C ALA A 27 2.10 5.87 1.26
N THR A 28 1.83 4.57 1.11
CA THR A 28 0.97 3.82 2.04
C THR A 28 1.62 3.69 3.41
N VAL A 29 2.91 3.35 3.48
CA VAL A 29 3.67 3.33 4.74
C VAL A 29 3.67 4.70 5.41
N ASP A 30 4.01 5.75 4.65
CA ASP A 30 4.08 7.13 5.14
C ASP A 30 2.72 7.57 5.71
N TRP A 31 1.60 7.24 5.05
CA TRP A 31 0.26 7.55 5.54
C TRP A 31 -0.04 6.93 6.91
N PHE A 32 0.38 5.68 7.15
CA PHE A 32 0.23 5.04 8.46
C PHE A 32 1.18 5.64 9.51
N GLU A 33 2.44 5.89 9.15
CA GLU A 33 3.45 6.44 10.05
C GLU A 33 3.12 7.87 10.49
N GLU A 34 2.59 8.71 9.61
CA GLU A 34 2.15 10.08 9.92
C GLU A 34 1.05 10.11 10.99
N ARG A 35 0.18 9.10 11.03
CA ARG A 35 -0.90 8.97 12.03
C ARG A 35 -0.37 8.47 13.35
N GLY A 36 0.63 7.60 13.28
CA GLY A 36 1.32 7.03 14.43
C GLY A 36 0.53 5.94 15.15
N LYS A 37 1.28 5.07 15.84
CA LYS A 37 0.77 3.87 16.51
C LYS A 37 -0.38 4.15 17.50
N GLY A 38 -0.33 5.27 18.22
CA GLY A 38 -1.36 5.62 19.21
C GLY A 38 -2.73 5.76 18.57
N ARG A 39 -2.81 6.50 17.45
CA ARG A 39 -4.04 6.72 16.71
C ARG A 39 -4.56 5.43 16.09
N LEU A 40 -3.69 4.63 15.47
CA LEU A 40 -4.07 3.35 14.85
C LEU A 40 -4.70 2.38 15.85
N ILE A 41 -4.14 2.28 17.06
CA ILE A 41 -4.69 1.43 18.13
C ILE A 41 -6.06 1.96 18.60
N GLU A 42 -6.22 3.28 18.71
CA GLU A 42 -7.50 3.89 19.09
C GLU A 42 -8.58 3.61 18.03
N ASP A 43 -8.27 3.84 16.76
CA ASP A 43 -9.18 3.61 15.63
C ASP A 43 -9.61 2.13 15.58
N TYR A 44 -8.69 1.19 15.77
CA TYR A 44 -8.99 -0.23 15.88
C TYR A 44 -9.94 -0.55 17.04
N ARG A 45 -9.65 -0.03 18.25
CA ARG A 45 -10.47 -0.30 19.45
C ARG A 45 -11.88 0.28 19.35
N THR A 46 -12.00 1.45 18.74
CA THR A 46 -13.26 2.18 18.60
C THR A 46 -14.06 1.71 17.39
N ARG A 47 -13.49 0.88 16.50
CA ARG A 47 -14.08 0.50 15.21
C ARG A 47 -14.39 1.74 14.37
N ALA A 48 -13.47 2.71 14.40
CA ALA A 48 -13.61 3.93 13.62
C ALA A 48 -13.77 3.59 12.14
N TRP A 49 -14.64 4.34 11.45
CA TRP A 49 -14.79 4.20 10.01
C TRP A 49 -13.52 4.68 9.29
N LEU A 50 -13.00 3.86 8.38
CA LEU A 50 -11.77 4.09 7.61
C LEU A 50 -11.93 5.13 6.48
N GLY A 51 -12.74 6.16 6.69
CA GLY A 51 -13.13 7.10 5.63
C GLY A 51 -11.97 7.91 5.06
N ASP A 52 -11.02 8.30 5.90
CA ASP A 52 -9.84 9.04 5.48
C ASP A 52 -8.78 8.16 4.81
N PHE A 53 -8.67 6.89 5.19
CA PHE A 53 -7.89 5.91 4.44
C PHE A 53 -8.45 5.73 3.03
N LEU A 54 -9.77 5.59 2.90
CA LEU A 54 -10.41 5.49 1.59
C LEU A 54 -10.21 6.75 0.75
N ALA A 55 -10.23 7.94 1.38
CA ALA A 55 -9.92 9.20 0.71
C ALA A 55 -8.47 9.24 0.21
N PHE A 56 -7.52 8.77 1.01
CA PHE A 56 -6.12 8.60 0.61
C PHE A 56 -5.98 7.62 -0.56
N ALA A 57 -6.54 6.40 -0.43
CA ALA A 57 -6.45 5.37 -1.45
C ALA A 57 -7.06 5.82 -2.79
N ALA A 58 -8.15 6.60 -2.74
CA ALA A 58 -8.75 7.21 -3.92
C ALA A 58 -7.84 8.28 -4.54
N LYS A 59 -7.31 9.20 -3.72
CA LYS A 59 -6.40 10.26 -4.18
C LYS A 59 -5.16 9.69 -4.87
N GLU A 60 -4.58 8.63 -4.30
CA GLU A 60 -3.37 7.99 -4.84
C GLU A 60 -3.67 6.99 -5.98
N ASN A 61 -4.95 6.73 -6.29
CA ASN A 61 -5.36 5.64 -7.19
C ASN A 61 -4.82 4.27 -6.77
N LEU A 62 -4.59 4.05 -5.46
CA LEU A 62 -3.91 2.87 -4.92
C LEU A 62 -4.58 1.57 -5.41
N PHE A 63 -5.89 1.41 -5.17
CA PHE A 63 -6.59 0.20 -5.58
C PHE A 63 -6.78 0.10 -7.10
N ALA A 64 -6.94 1.22 -7.79
CA ALA A 64 -7.04 1.21 -9.24
C ALA A 64 -5.76 0.66 -9.88
N THR A 65 -4.59 1.05 -9.36
CA THR A 65 -3.29 0.57 -9.83
C THR A 65 -3.05 -0.90 -9.50
N PHE A 66 -3.32 -1.35 -8.27
CA PHE A 66 -2.98 -2.71 -7.83
C PHE A 66 -4.02 -3.77 -8.20
N LEU A 67 -5.32 -3.41 -8.29
CA LEU A 67 -6.42 -4.38 -8.35
C LEU A 67 -7.20 -4.35 -9.67
N THR A 68 -6.80 -3.51 -10.63
CA THR A 68 -7.41 -3.49 -11.96
C THR A 68 -6.61 -4.36 -12.92
N PRO A 69 -7.20 -5.41 -13.51
CA PRO A 69 -6.52 -6.20 -14.53
C PRO A 69 -6.36 -5.40 -15.82
N SER A 70 -5.31 -5.69 -16.59
CA SER A 70 -5.02 -4.98 -17.85
C SER A 70 -6.15 -5.13 -18.89
N SER A 71 -6.92 -6.22 -18.83
CA SER A 71 -8.09 -6.43 -19.69
C SER A 71 -9.25 -5.46 -19.43
N ALA A 72 -9.24 -4.73 -18.31
CA ALA A 72 -10.26 -3.75 -17.94
C ALA A 72 -9.88 -2.31 -18.31
N VAL A 73 -8.72 -2.10 -18.95
CA VAL A 73 -8.20 -0.78 -19.30
C VAL A 73 -7.74 -0.73 -20.76
N GLY A 74 -7.67 0.49 -21.32
CA GLY A 74 -7.18 0.70 -22.68
C GLY A 74 -5.66 0.60 -22.78
N GLU A 75 -5.16 0.64 -24.03
CA GLU A 75 -3.74 0.82 -24.30
C GLU A 75 -3.23 2.11 -23.62
N GLY A 76 -2.04 2.06 -23.01
CA GLY A 76 -1.42 3.21 -22.35
C GLY A 76 -1.55 3.24 -20.81
N GLU A 77 -2.13 2.21 -20.19
CA GLU A 77 -2.26 2.09 -18.73
C GLU A 77 -1.41 0.92 -18.17
N PRO A 78 -0.08 0.92 -18.36
CA PRO A 78 0.77 -0.23 -18.04
C PRO A 78 0.82 -0.57 -16.54
N ASP A 79 0.52 0.40 -15.67
CA ASP A 79 0.55 0.22 -14.22
C ASP A 79 -0.66 -0.57 -13.72
N LYS A 80 -1.79 -0.52 -14.44
CA LYS A 80 -3.05 -1.22 -14.12
C LYS A 80 -3.00 -2.64 -14.68
N ARG A 81 -2.31 -3.50 -13.94
CA ARG A 81 -2.11 -4.90 -14.27
C ARG A 81 -2.20 -5.74 -13.00
N TRP A 82 -2.92 -6.87 -13.10
CA TRP A 82 -2.97 -7.82 -12.00
C TRP A 82 -1.60 -8.48 -11.83
N ASP A 83 -0.96 -8.25 -10.69
CA ASP A 83 0.35 -8.77 -10.34
C ASP A 83 0.36 -9.20 -8.87
N THR A 84 0.43 -10.51 -8.65
CA THR A 84 0.37 -11.10 -7.32
C THR A 84 1.52 -10.65 -6.41
N ALA A 85 2.71 -10.37 -6.95
CA ALA A 85 3.85 -9.94 -6.12
C ALA A 85 3.62 -8.52 -5.56
N ARG A 86 3.11 -7.61 -6.41
CA ARG A 86 2.76 -6.24 -6.00
C ARG A 86 1.62 -6.25 -4.98
N ILE A 87 0.59 -7.06 -5.24
CA ILE A 87 -0.57 -7.21 -4.34
C ILE A 87 -0.12 -7.80 -3.00
N ALA A 88 0.75 -8.81 -3.00
CA ALA A 88 1.30 -9.39 -1.77
C ALA A 88 2.08 -8.37 -0.94
N ALA A 89 2.92 -7.54 -1.58
CA ALA A 89 3.64 -6.46 -0.90
C ALA A 89 2.71 -5.42 -0.28
N LEU A 90 1.65 -5.02 -0.99
CA LEU A 90 0.61 -4.13 -0.43
C LEU A 90 -0.09 -4.79 0.76
N ASN A 91 -0.49 -6.05 0.63
CA ASN A 91 -1.15 -6.79 1.70
C ASN A 91 -0.27 -6.98 2.94
N GLU A 92 1.05 -7.14 2.77
CA GLU A 92 2.00 -7.19 3.89
C GLU A 92 2.00 -5.87 4.67
N ILE A 93 2.03 -4.72 3.99
CA ILE A 93 1.92 -3.39 4.63
C ILE A 93 0.59 -3.25 5.36
N LEU A 94 -0.53 -3.54 4.69
CA LEU A 94 -1.86 -3.42 5.29
C LEU A 94 -2.02 -4.35 6.50
N GLY A 95 -1.54 -5.59 6.40
CA GLY A 95 -1.57 -6.56 7.49
C GLY A 95 -0.68 -6.17 8.67
N PHE A 96 0.42 -5.44 8.44
CA PHE A 96 1.29 -4.95 9.51
C PHE A 96 0.62 -3.84 10.34
N TYR A 97 -0.08 -2.89 9.69
CA TYR A 97 -0.66 -1.75 10.37
C TYR A 97 -2.06 -1.98 10.96
N GLY A 98 -2.78 -3.00 10.48
CA GLY A 98 -4.08 -3.39 11.01
C GLY A 98 -5.25 -2.77 10.26
#